data_AF-A0A3D1TRI6-F1
#
_entry.id   AF-A0A3D1TRI6-F1
#
_cell.length_a   1.000
_cell.length_b   1.000
_cell.length_c   1.000
_cell.angle_alpha   90.00
_cell.angle_beta   90.00
_cell.angle_gamma   90.00
#
_symmetry.space_group_name_H-M   'P 1'
#
loop_
_entity.id
_entity.type
_entity.pdbx_description
1 polymer ?
#
loop_
_entity_poly.entity_id
_entity_poly.type
_entity_poly.pdbx_seq_one_letter_code
_entity_poly.pdbx_strand_id
1 'polypeptide(L)'
;WYDEINGENGDKCAYNYGGYAADGSNIVLHGNHYIVQQEYSNWNNGCALTAYQGNGGYGGVSPSVTIQKGTTLIGVPVSGITSTSQLAASLMGPGQLPAGSITQIQLYHNGAYQTYTPGKGKALPLARTDGVLVTSTVAGTWKPSRTVYTSAPTIQLSPEWNLVAATYPNPGLMTDSIYNQIAAESGACSAGILTNQACSPTISEIRTIGAGGQTIDWKPSPSDATGNATWPQTYGNQVPFTSGMWVYATKALTWTVQGSQCQTVDSSGVCH
;
A
#
# COMPACT_ATOMS: atom_id res chain seq x y z
N TRP A 1 -22.59 16.91 6.16
CA TRP A 1 -21.98 15.65 6.66
C TRP A 1 -20.87 16.01 7.62
N TYR A 2 -20.96 15.74 8.92
CA TYR A 2 -19.97 16.18 9.93
C TYR A 2 -19.00 15.06 10.27
N ASP A 3 -17.73 15.38 10.49
CA ASP A 3 -16.80 14.48 11.16
C ASP A 3 -16.51 14.96 12.60
N GLU A 4 -16.03 14.06 13.44
CA GLU A 4 -15.85 14.31 14.88
C GLU A 4 -14.70 15.27 15.20
N ILE A 5 -13.86 15.60 14.22
CA ILE A 5 -12.61 16.29 14.50
C ILE A 5 -12.68 17.79 14.22
N ASN A 6 -13.40 18.34 13.23
CA ASN A 6 -13.61 19.79 13.10
C ASN A 6 -14.58 20.20 11.95
N GLY A 7 -15.82 19.70 11.91
CA GLY A 7 -16.90 20.34 11.12
C GLY A 7 -17.43 19.54 9.93
N GLU A 8 -18.17 20.21 9.05
CA GLU A 8 -18.75 19.58 7.87
C GLU A 8 -17.64 19.17 6.90
N ASN A 9 -17.72 17.98 6.28
CA ASN A 9 -16.79 17.55 5.22
C ASN A 9 -16.72 18.57 4.06
N GLY A 10 -17.79 19.33 3.81
CA GLY A 10 -17.80 20.46 2.86
C GLY A 10 -16.92 21.64 3.31
N ASP A 11 -16.73 21.80 4.62
CA ASP A 11 -16.00 22.91 5.23
C ASP A 11 -14.52 22.61 5.50
N LYS A 12 -14.11 21.34 5.53
CA LYS A 12 -12.69 20.97 5.72
C LYS A 12 -11.75 21.57 4.68
N CYS A 13 -12.28 21.85 3.51
CA CYS A 13 -11.57 22.48 2.40
C CYS A 13 -12.18 23.83 2.03
N ALA A 14 -12.99 24.40 2.93
CA ALA A 14 -13.48 25.76 2.80
C ALA A 14 -12.29 26.69 2.55
N TYR A 15 -12.45 27.52 1.52
CA TYR A 15 -11.45 28.52 1.12
C TYR A 15 -10.12 27.96 0.60
N ASN A 16 -9.99 26.64 0.39
CA ASN A 16 -8.85 26.08 -0.31
C ASN A 16 -9.18 25.93 -1.80
N TYR A 17 -8.53 26.72 -2.65
CA TYR A 17 -8.79 26.75 -4.09
C TYR A 17 -7.60 26.19 -4.91
N GLY A 18 -6.55 25.65 -4.29
CA GLY A 18 -5.34 25.22 -5.01
C GLY A 18 -4.58 26.36 -5.70
N GLY A 19 -3.77 26.01 -6.71
CA GLY A 19 -2.94 26.96 -7.46
C GLY A 19 -3.74 27.72 -8.53
N TYR A 20 -3.48 29.02 -8.65
CA TYR A 20 -4.10 29.88 -9.68
C TYR A 20 -3.19 30.00 -10.90
N ALA A 21 -3.78 29.96 -12.09
CA ALA A 21 -3.13 30.34 -13.33
C ALA A 21 -3.02 31.87 -13.44
N ALA A 22 -2.24 32.35 -14.43
CA ALA A 22 -2.05 33.79 -14.66
C ALA A 22 -3.35 34.53 -15.01
N ASP A 23 -4.36 33.80 -15.49
CA ASP A 23 -5.71 34.32 -15.78
C ASP A 23 -6.62 34.37 -14.55
N GLY A 24 -6.13 33.99 -13.37
CA GLY A 24 -6.87 34.00 -12.11
C GLY A 24 -7.75 32.77 -11.87
N SER A 25 -7.84 31.83 -12.81
CA SER A 25 -8.60 30.58 -12.65
C SER A 25 -7.75 29.45 -12.06
N ASN A 26 -8.38 28.47 -11.44
CA ASN A 26 -7.71 27.22 -11.04
C ASN A 26 -8.12 26.01 -11.91
N ILE A 27 -9.22 26.13 -12.65
CA ILE A 27 -9.64 25.17 -13.69
C ILE A 27 -10.27 25.92 -14.87
N VAL A 28 -10.21 25.31 -16.05
CA VAL A 28 -10.92 25.76 -17.25
C VAL A 28 -11.86 24.64 -17.72
N LEU A 29 -13.17 24.90 -17.73
CA LEU A 29 -14.19 23.94 -18.15
C LEU A 29 -14.94 24.49 -19.37
N HIS A 30 -14.91 23.74 -20.48
CA HIS A 30 -15.52 24.15 -21.75
C HIS A 30 -15.08 25.54 -22.24
N GLY A 31 -13.81 25.89 -22.02
CA GLY A 31 -13.25 27.20 -22.39
C GLY A 31 -13.61 28.34 -21.45
N ASN A 32 -14.36 28.10 -20.37
CA ASN A 32 -14.66 29.09 -19.35
C ASN A 32 -13.76 28.89 -18.12
N HIS A 33 -13.36 30.02 -17.53
CA HIS A 33 -12.41 30.09 -16.42
C HIS A 33 -13.15 30.08 -15.10
N TYR A 34 -12.79 29.17 -14.18
CA TYR A 34 -13.42 29.05 -12.87
C TYR A 34 -12.39 29.05 -11.74
N ILE A 35 -12.82 29.50 -10.57
CA ILE A 35 -12.17 29.25 -9.28
C ILE A 35 -13.10 28.29 -8.54
N VAL A 36 -12.70 27.03 -8.43
CA VAL A 36 -13.47 25.98 -7.73
C VAL A 36 -12.83 25.68 -6.38
N GLN A 37 -13.63 25.61 -5.33
CA GLN A 37 -13.15 25.17 -4.02
C GLN A 37 -12.78 23.69 -4.10
N GLN A 38 -11.66 23.31 -3.48
CA GLN A 38 -11.28 21.92 -3.30
C GLN A 38 -12.28 21.19 -2.40
N GLU A 39 -12.53 19.91 -2.67
CA GLU A 39 -13.30 19.04 -1.79
C GLU A 39 -12.35 18.15 -0.98
N TYR A 40 -12.73 17.81 0.25
CA TYR A 40 -11.95 16.89 1.08
C TYR A 40 -12.09 15.47 0.52
N SER A 41 -10.98 14.89 0.07
CA SER A 41 -10.91 13.51 -0.40
C SER A 41 -10.33 12.64 0.71
N ASN A 42 -11.12 11.69 1.21
CA ASN A 42 -10.63 10.65 2.13
C ASN A 42 -9.47 9.86 1.50
N TRP A 43 -9.50 9.67 0.18
CA TRP A 43 -8.43 8.99 -0.56
C TRP A 43 -7.13 9.80 -0.61
N ASN A 44 -7.21 11.12 -0.79
CA ASN A 44 -6.04 12.00 -0.81
C ASN A 44 -5.63 12.45 0.60
N ASN A 45 -6.42 12.10 1.62
CA ASN A 45 -6.34 12.61 2.98
C ASN A 45 -6.13 14.15 3.02
N GLY A 46 -6.91 14.88 2.22
CA GLY A 46 -6.72 16.31 2.04
C GLY A 46 -7.60 16.92 0.96
N CYS A 47 -7.40 18.22 0.74
CA CYS A 47 -8.17 19.00 -0.22
C CYS A 47 -7.70 18.75 -1.66
N ALA A 48 -8.63 18.44 -2.56
CA ALA A 48 -8.36 18.18 -3.97
C ALA A 48 -9.37 18.88 -4.89
N LEU A 49 -8.91 19.43 -6.02
CA LEU A 49 -9.76 20.10 -7.03
C LEU A 49 -10.48 19.13 -7.97
N THR A 50 -10.06 17.87 -7.98
CA THR A 50 -10.45 16.91 -9.01
C THR A 50 -11.42 15.88 -8.44
N ALA A 51 -12.69 15.92 -8.88
CA ALA A 51 -13.59 14.79 -8.77
C ALA A 51 -12.98 13.64 -9.59
N TYR A 52 -12.25 12.75 -8.92
CA TYR A 52 -11.42 11.71 -9.55
C TYR A 52 -10.82 12.18 -10.89
N GLN A 53 -9.73 12.93 -10.84
CA GLN A 53 -8.79 12.79 -11.95
C GLN A 53 -7.93 11.59 -11.61
N GLY A 54 -8.20 10.46 -12.27
CA GLY A 54 -7.26 9.35 -12.44
C GLY A 54 -5.94 9.76 -13.13
N ASN A 55 -5.50 11.00 -12.96
CA ASN A 55 -4.29 11.58 -13.50
C ASN A 55 -3.62 12.58 -12.53
N GLY A 56 -4.05 12.61 -11.27
CA GLY A 56 -3.39 13.35 -10.18
C GLY A 56 -2.35 12.51 -9.45
N GLY A 57 -1.27 12.16 -10.14
CA GLY A 57 0.07 12.17 -9.51
C GLY A 57 0.35 11.24 -8.33
N TYR A 58 -0.24 10.05 -8.28
CA TYR A 58 0.46 8.88 -7.75
C TYR A 58 0.51 7.79 -8.83
N GLY A 59 0.86 8.22 -10.04
CA GLY A 59 1.18 7.34 -11.15
C GLY A 59 2.48 6.61 -10.83
N GLY A 60 2.46 5.29 -10.99
CA GLY A 60 3.50 4.39 -10.49
C GLY A 60 4.91 4.91 -10.73
N VAL A 61 5.60 5.07 -9.61
CA VAL A 61 7.05 4.98 -9.65
C VAL A 61 7.37 3.69 -10.40
N SER A 62 8.35 3.74 -11.32
CA SER A 62 9.06 2.53 -11.74
C SER A 62 9.12 1.57 -10.55
N PRO A 63 8.83 0.26 -10.69
CA PRO A 63 8.78 -0.67 -9.55
C PRO A 63 10.14 -0.85 -8.85
N SER A 64 11.10 0.03 -9.14
CA SER A 64 12.20 0.49 -8.30
C SER A 64 11.87 0.33 -6.81
N VAL A 65 12.43 -0.71 -6.23
CA VAL A 65 12.44 -0.96 -4.80
C VAL A 65 13.79 -0.48 -4.27
N THR A 66 13.77 0.42 -3.29
CA THR A 66 15.00 0.79 -2.58
C THR A 66 15.41 -0.37 -1.70
N ILE A 67 16.61 -0.91 -1.93
CA ILE A 67 17.22 -1.94 -1.10
C ILE A 67 18.24 -1.25 -0.20
N GLN A 68 18.10 -1.46 1.11
CA GLN A 68 19.01 -0.92 2.10
C GLN A 68 20.13 -1.93 2.38
N LYS A 69 21.28 -1.41 2.84
CA LYS A 69 22.28 -2.26 3.48
C LYS A 69 21.67 -2.86 4.75
N GLY A 70 21.78 -4.17 4.92
CA GLY A 70 21.06 -4.91 5.94
C GLY A 70 19.79 -5.54 5.36
N THR A 71 18.75 -5.66 6.17
CA THR A 71 17.49 -6.33 5.78
C THR A 71 16.44 -5.32 5.33
N THR A 72 15.89 -5.53 4.14
CA THR A 72 14.80 -4.75 3.55
C THR A 72 13.56 -5.65 3.40
N LEU A 73 12.41 -5.21 3.89
CA LEU A 73 11.13 -5.85 3.64
C LEU A 73 10.57 -5.36 2.29
N ILE A 74 10.34 -6.28 1.35
CA ILE A 74 9.89 -5.96 0.00
C ILE A 74 8.65 -6.78 -0.37
N GLY A 75 7.83 -6.21 -1.25
CA GLY A 75 6.94 -6.97 -2.12
C GLY A 75 7.64 -7.31 -3.44
N VAL A 76 7.16 -8.34 -4.15
CA VAL A 76 7.58 -8.63 -5.52
C VAL A 76 6.52 -8.09 -6.48
N PRO A 77 6.71 -6.90 -7.08
CA PRO A 77 5.64 -6.20 -7.79
C PRO A 77 5.35 -6.75 -9.19
N VAL A 78 6.17 -7.69 -9.68
CA VAL A 78 6.10 -8.19 -11.06
C VAL A 78 5.85 -9.68 -11.12
N SER A 79 5.14 -10.09 -12.17
CA SER A 79 4.88 -11.48 -12.51
C SER A 79 6.14 -12.20 -13.04
N GLY A 80 6.16 -13.53 -12.92
CA GLY A 80 7.20 -14.38 -13.50
C GLY A 80 8.47 -14.57 -12.68
N ILE A 81 8.60 -13.91 -11.52
CA ILE A 81 9.55 -14.31 -10.48
C ILE A 81 8.83 -15.30 -9.57
N THR A 82 9.11 -16.60 -9.72
CA THR A 82 8.39 -17.69 -9.04
C THR A 82 9.27 -18.44 -8.03
N SER A 83 10.51 -17.99 -7.83
CA SER A 83 11.40 -18.55 -6.82
C SER A 83 12.35 -17.52 -6.22
N THR A 84 12.87 -17.81 -5.03
CA THR A 84 13.90 -16.97 -4.38
C THR A 84 15.20 -16.91 -5.18
N SER A 85 15.55 -17.96 -5.95
CA SER A 85 16.72 -17.93 -6.83
C SER A 85 16.55 -16.97 -8.02
N GLN A 86 15.35 -16.95 -8.62
CA GLN A 86 15.01 -15.98 -9.67
C GLN A 86 14.96 -14.55 -9.14
N LEU A 87 14.44 -14.37 -7.91
CA LEU A 87 14.43 -13.06 -7.26
C LEU A 87 15.86 -12.57 -7.02
N ALA A 88 16.75 -13.40 -6.46
CA ALA A 88 18.16 -13.06 -6.26
C ALA A 88 18.86 -12.70 -7.58
N ALA A 89 18.62 -13.47 -8.65
CA ALA A 89 19.15 -13.18 -9.98
C ALA A 89 18.62 -11.86 -10.55
N SER A 90 17.35 -11.53 -10.29
CA SER A 90 16.77 -10.24 -10.69
C SER A 90 17.36 -9.07 -9.91
N LEU A 91 17.54 -9.22 -8.59
CA LEU A 91 18.16 -8.21 -7.73
C LEU A 91 19.61 -7.91 -8.12
N MET A 92 20.37 -8.94 -8.51
CA MET A 92 21.79 -8.83 -8.86
C MET A 92 22.05 -8.80 -10.38
N GLY A 93 21.02 -8.53 -11.18
CA GLY A 93 21.14 -8.45 -12.63
C GLY A 93 21.95 -7.23 -13.10
N PRO A 94 22.35 -7.18 -14.38
CA PRO A 94 23.05 -6.01 -14.94
C PRO A 94 22.26 -4.71 -14.70
N GLY A 95 22.94 -3.68 -14.16
CA GLY A 95 22.34 -2.38 -13.85
C GLY A 95 21.49 -2.32 -12.57
N GLN A 96 21.49 -3.38 -11.76
CA GLN A 96 20.78 -3.49 -10.49
C GLN A 96 21.78 -3.38 -9.31
N LEU A 97 21.72 -4.29 -8.34
CA LEU A 97 22.72 -4.40 -7.28
C LEU A 97 23.96 -5.20 -7.76
N PRO A 98 25.16 -4.95 -7.21
CA PRO A 98 26.36 -5.72 -7.52
C PRO A 98 26.18 -7.23 -7.29
N ALA A 99 26.84 -8.05 -8.09
CA ALA A 99 26.85 -9.49 -7.91
C ALA A 99 27.37 -9.89 -6.51
N GLY A 100 26.70 -10.85 -5.87
CA GLY A 100 27.03 -11.30 -4.51
C GLY A 100 26.60 -10.35 -3.39
N SER A 101 25.94 -9.23 -3.70
CA SER A 101 25.46 -8.29 -2.69
C SER A 101 24.28 -8.82 -1.87
N ILE A 102 23.44 -9.69 -2.44
CA ILE A 102 22.35 -10.35 -1.72
C ILE A 102 22.90 -11.58 -1.00
N THR A 103 22.90 -11.56 0.33
CA THR A 103 23.43 -12.65 1.16
C THR A 103 22.35 -13.60 1.65
N GLN A 104 21.11 -13.12 1.77
CA GLN A 104 20.00 -13.89 2.30
C GLN A 104 18.66 -13.36 1.78
N ILE A 105 17.73 -14.27 1.51
CA ILE A 105 16.31 -13.97 1.29
C ILE A 105 15.53 -14.82 2.27
N GLN A 106 14.71 -14.19 3.12
CA GLN A 106 13.77 -14.89 3.98
C GLN A 106 12.37 -14.71 3.42
N LEU A 107 11.67 -15.82 3.27
CA LEU A 107 10.30 -15.90 2.82
C LEU A 107 9.41 -16.20 4.02
N TYR A 108 8.40 -15.38 4.27
CA TYR A 108 7.34 -15.71 5.21
C TYR A 108 6.14 -16.24 4.45
N HIS A 109 5.83 -17.51 4.68
CA HIS A 109 4.76 -18.22 4.00
C HIS A 109 4.07 -19.16 4.99
N ASN A 110 2.73 -19.16 5.02
CA ASN A 110 1.91 -19.99 5.91
C ASN A 110 2.37 -19.97 7.38
N GLY A 111 2.64 -18.77 7.92
CA GLY A 111 2.98 -18.62 9.34
C GLY A 111 4.44 -18.88 9.69
N ALA A 112 5.30 -19.26 8.73
CA ALA A 112 6.67 -19.66 9.00
C ALA A 112 7.68 -18.95 8.10
N TYR A 113 8.85 -18.67 8.67
CA TYR A 113 10.01 -18.21 7.91
C TYR A 113 10.77 -19.37 7.28
N GLN A 114 11.12 -19.21 6.01
CA GLN A 114 12.03 -20.05 5.27
C GLN A 114 13.20 -19.20 4.76
N THR A 115 14.41 -19.75 4.73
CA THR A 115 15.61 -19.00 4.34
C THR A 115 16.22 -19.57 3.08
N TYR A 116 16.55 -18.70 2.15
CA TYR A 116 17.35 -18.98 0.96
C TYR A 116 18.64 -18.17 0.99
N THR A 117 19.78 -18.84 0.80
CA THR A 117 21.10 -18.22 0.62
C THR A 117 21.55 -18.44 -0.82
N PRO A 118 21.72 -17.36 -1.62
CA PRO A 118 22.18 -17.47 -3.00
C PRO A 118 23.45 -18.33 -3.13
N GLY A 119 23.42 -19.31 -4.03
CA GLY A 119 24.54 -20.22 -4.29
C GLY A 119 24.78 -21.34 -3.28
N LYS A 120 24.04 -21.39 -2.15
CA LYS A 120 24.23 -22.41 -1.11
C LYS A 120 22.96 -23.16 -0.70
N GLY A 121 21.77 -22.62 -0.99
CA GLY A 121 20.48 -23.21 -0.59
C GLY A 121 19.62 -23.71 -1.75
N LYS A 122 18.63 -24.55 -1.43
CA LYS A 122 17.55 -24.91 -2.36
C LYS A 122 16.67 -23.68 -2.60
N ALA A 123 16.38 -23.39 -3.87
CA ALA A 123 15.44 -22.34 -4.22
C ALA A 123 14.06 -22.65 -3.61
N LEU A 124 13.46 -21.64 -2.98
CA LEU A 124 12.12 -21.74 -2.41
C LEU A 124 11.11 -21.25 -3.44
N PRO A 125 9.93 -21.90 -3.57
CA PRO A 125 8.85 -21.35 -4.36
C PRO A 125 8.44 -20.00 -3.79
N LEU A 126 8.18 -19.03 -4.66
CA LEU A 126 7.78 -17.69 -4.29
C LEU A 126 6.36 -17.44 -4.78
N ALA A 127 5.43 -17.17 -3.87
CA ALA A 127 4.11 -16.68 -4.20
C ALA A 127 4.09 -15.15 -4.14
N ARG A 128 3.22 -14.55 -4.95
CA ARG A 128 3.05 -13.10 -5.05
C ARG A 128 2.72 -12.41 -3.72
N THR A 129 2.02 -13.12 -2.84
CA THR A 129 1.50 -12.62 -1.56
C THR A 129 2.47 -12.78 -0.40
N ASP A 130 3.56 -13.49 -0.60
CA ASP A 130 4.49 -13.81 0.47
C ASP A 130 5.22 -12.57 0.97
N GLY A 131 5.48 -12.55 2.27
CA GLY A 131 6.39 -11.58 2.88
C GLY A 131 7.84 -11.88 2.51
N VAL A 132 8.57 -10.92 1.94
CA VAL A 132 9.96 -11.14 1.53
C VAL A 132 10.90 -10.18 2.24
N LEU A 133 11.83 -10.74 3.02
CA LEU A 133 12.95 -10.00 3.58
C LEU A 133 14.21 -10.28 2.76
N VAL A 134 14.84 -9.24 2.23
CA VAL A 134 16.09 -9.33 1.47
C VAL A 134 17.22 -8.72 2.29
N THR A 135 18.26 -9.50 2.57
CA THR A 135 19.47 -9.01 3.21
C THR A 135 20.54 -8.69 2.16
N SER A 136 20.99 -7.44 2.12
CA SER A 136 22.04 -6.96 1.22
C SER A 136 23.24 -6.38 1.98
N THR A 137 24.45 -6.55 1.44
CA THR A 137 25.67 -5.93 1.96
C THR A 137 25.85 -4.48 1.53
N VAL A 138 25.06 -4.02 0.56
CA VAL A 138 25.09 -2.66 0.00
C VAL A 138 23.67 -2.08 -0.08
N ALA A 139 23.57 -0.75 -0.16
CA ALA A 139 22.32 -0.12 -0.54
C ALA A 139 22.26 0.00 -2.08
N GLY A 140 21.05 0.05 -2.63
CA GLY A 140 20.83 0.20 -4.06
C GLY A 140 19.37 0.33 -4.44
N THR A 141 19.08 0.27 -5.74
CA THR A 141 17.72 0.27 -6.27
C THR A 141 17.55 -0.96 -7.14
N TRP A 142 16.48 -1.71 -6.92
CA TRP A 142 16.07 -2.83 -7.75
C TRP A 142 14.89 -2.45 -8.63
N LYS A 143 15.09 -2.42 -9.94
CA LYS A 143 14.07 -2.15 -10.96
C LYS A 143 13.66 -3.46 -11.64
N PRO A 144 12.62 -4.15 -11.17
CA PRO A 144 12.18 -5.37 -11.84
C PRO A 144 11.71 -5.06 -13.26
N SER A 145 12.14 -5.88 -14.22
CA SER A 145 11.93 -5.65 -15.66
C SER A 145 10.74 -6.40 -16.25
N ARG A 146 9.91 -7.05 -15.41
CA ARG A 146 8.80 -7.89 -15.86
C ARG A 146 7.46 -7.17 -15.77
N THR A 147 6.42 -7.74 -16.37
CA THR A 147 5.06 -7.22 -16.33
C THR A 147 4.55 -7.17 -14.90
N VAL A 148 4.07 -6.00 -14.47
CA VAL A 148 3.37 -5.83 -13.20
C VAL A 148 2.15 -6.74 -13.15
N TYR A 149 1.74 -7.14 -11.96
CA TYR A 149 0.49 -7.87 -11.84
C TYR A 149 -0.71 -6.96 -12.17
N THR A 150 -1.73 -7.51 -12.82
CA THR A 150 -2.94 -6.77 -13.24
C THR A 150 -4.20 -7.16 -12.47
N SER A 151 -4.18 -8.26 -11.71
CA SER A 151 -5.30 -8.75 -10.91
C SER A 151 -5.05 -8.57 -9.41
N ALA A 152 -6.10 -8.45 -8.60
CA ALA A 152 -5.96 -8.39 -7.15
C ALA A 152 -5.49 -9.74 -6.57
N PRO A 153 -4.53 -9.76 -5.62
CA PRO A 153 -4.23 -10.97 -4.90
C PRO A 153 -5.28 -11.25 -3.80
N THR A 154 -5.50 -12.53 -3.54
CA THR A 154 -6.20 -13.01 -2.35
C THR A 154 -5.15 -13.48 -1.34
N ILE A 155 -5.19 -12.94 -0.12
CA ILE A 155 -4.24 -13.16 0.96
C ILE A 155 -4.95 -13.94 2.07
N GLN A 156 -4.32 -15.03 2.52
CA GLN A 156 -4.77 -15.78 3.68
C GLN A 156 -4.05 -15.26 4.92
N LEU A 157 -4.80 -14.75 5.89
CA LEU A 157 -4.27 -14.29 7.16
C LEU A 157 -4.59 -15.33 8.24
N SER A 158 -3.57 -15.76 8.96
CA SER A 158 -3.71 -16.53 10.20
C SER A 158 -3.92 -15.58 11.39
N PRO A 159 -4.43 -16.05 12.54
CA PRO A 159 -4.35 -15.27 13.77
C PRO A 159 -2.92 -14.82 14.04
N GLU A 160 -2.78 -13.67 14.71
CA GLU A 160 -1.53 -12.99 15.03
C GLU A 160 -0.85 -12.30 13.82
N TRP A 161 0.48 -12.16 13.88
CA TRP A 161 1.28 -11.44 12.91
C TRP A 161 1.44 -12.21 11.61
N ASN A 162 1.03 -11.59 10.50
CA ASN A 162 1.25 -12.09 9.15
C ASN A 162 2.19 -11.13 8.43
N LEU A 163 3.26 -11.65 7.81
CA LEU A 163 4.06 -10.85 6.89
C LEU A 163 3.56 -11.09 5.46
N VAL A 164 3.06 -10.04 4.82
CA VAL A 164 2.40 -10.13 3.51
C VAL A 164 2.90 -9.06 2.55
N ALA A 165 2.83 -9.37 1.27
CA ALA A 165 3.00 -8.40 0.19
C ALA A 165 1.67 -8.21 -0.53
N ALA A 166 1.16 -6.98 -0.56
CA ALA A 166 -0.05 -6.63 -1.30
C ALA A 166 0.31 -5.96 -2.64
N THR A 167 1.00 -6.71 -3.48
CA THR A 167 1.58 -6.24 -4.76
C THR A 167 0.49 -6.07 -5.82
N TYR A 168 -0.40 -5.10 -5.65
CA TYR A 168 -1.45 -4.75 -6.60
C TYR A 168 -1.16 -3.35 -7.15
N PRO A 169 -1.33 -3.09 -8.46
CA PRO A 169 -0.99 -1.80 -9.04
C PRO A 169 -2.03 -0.78 -8.59
N ASN A 170 -1.73 -0.19 -7.45
CA ASN A 170 -2.26 1.02 -6.89
C ASN A 170 -1.02 1.66 -6.23
N PRO A 171 -0.73 2.97 -6.39
CA PRO A 171 0.46 3.63 -5.85
C PRO A 171 0.87 3.29 -4.42
N GLY A 172 -0.05 2.75 -3.64
CA GLY A 172 0.17 2.03 -2.41
C GLY A 172 -1.18 1.53 -1.95
N LEU A 173 -1.21 0.90 -0.79
CA LEU A 173 -2.45 0.74 -0.04
C LEU A 173 -2.36 1.63 1.18
N MET A 174 -3.35 2.48 1.37
CA MET A 174 -3.47 3.22 2.63
C MET A 174 -3.85 2.23 3.73
N THR A 175 -3.23 2.33 4.91
CA THR A 175 -3.48 1.39 6.02
C THR A 175 -4.93 1.37 6.50
N ASP A 176 -5.61 2.51 6.47
CA ASP A 176 -7.04 2.64 6.72
C ASP A 176 -7.88 1.95 5.63
N SER A 177 -7.48 2.04 4.36
CA SER A 177 -8.13 1.32 3.26
C SER A 177 -7.98 -0.19 3.43
N ILE A 178 -6.80 -0.69 3.82
CA ILE A 178 -6.58 -2.11 4.13
C ILE A 178 -7.51 -2.54 5.27
N TYR A 179 -7.54 -1.76 6.35
CA TYR A 179 -8.42 -2.04 7.50
C TYR A 179 -9.88 -2.07 7.10
N ASN A 180 -10.36 -1.05 6.38
CA ASN A 180 -11.75 -0.93 5.96
C ASN A 180 -12.16 -2.08 5.04
N GLN A 181 -11.29 -2.50 4.10
CA GLN A 181 -11.52 -3.66 3.23
C GLN A 181 -11.66 -4.95 4.04
N ILE A 182 -10.71 -5.23 4.93
CA ILE A 182 -10.71 -6.46 5.72
C ILE A 182 -11.90 -6.48 6.69
N ALA A 183 -12.21 -5.35 7.32
CA ALA A 183 -13.34 -5.24 8.24
C ALA A 183 -14.68 -5.45 7.51
N ALA A 184 -14.84 -4.87 6.32
CA ALA A 184 -16.01 -5.05 5.48
C ALA A 184 -16.16 -6.51 5.02
N GLU A 185 -15.09 -7.15 4.53
CA GLU A 185 -15.11 -8.54 4.07
C GLU A 185 -15.41 -9.53 5.19
N SER A 186 -14.94 -9.24 6.41
CA SER A 186 -15.14 -10.13 7.57
C SER A 186 -16.48 -9.91 8.29
N GLY A 187 -17.31 -8.97 7.84
CA GLY A 187 -18.56 -8.58 8.51
C GLY A 187 -18.35 -8.09 9.95
N ALA A 188 -17.11 -7.72 10.29
CA ALA A 188 -16.72 -7.29 11.63
C ALA A 188 -17.36 -5.96 12.05
N CYS A 189 -17.73 -5.16 11.04
CA CYS A 189 -18.50 -3.94 11.17
C CYS A 189 -19.82 -4.14 10.42
N SER A 190 -20.88 -4.56 11.10
CA SER A 190 -22.19 -4.87 10.49
C SER A 190 -23.06 -3.64 10.25
N ALA A 191 -22.49 -2.45 10.33
CA ALA A 191 -23.26 -1.22 10.36
C ALA A 191 -23.16 -0.49 9.02
N GLY A 192 -24.25 0.20 8.63
CA GLY A 192 -24.27 1.05 7.44
C GLY A 192 -23.13 2.06 7.46
N ILE A 193 -22.86 2.67 6.31
CA ILE A 193 -21.63 3.39 5.90
C ILE A 193 -21.12 4.44 6.94
N LEU A 194 -21.88 4.80 7.98
CA LEU A 194 -21.67 5.96 8.86
C LEU A 194 -22.19 5.81 10.31
N THR A 195 -22.05 4.67 10.98
CA THR A 195 -22.43 4.59 12.39
C THR A 195 -21.23 4.32 13.30
N ASN A 196 -21.15 5.06 14.42
CA ASN A 196 -20.23 4.84 15.53
C ASN A 196 -20.53 3.55 16.32
N GLN A 197 -21.00 2.50 15.66
CA GLN A 197 -21.31 1.25 16.30
C GLN A 197 -20.00 0.54 16.65
N ALA A 198 -19.90 0.07 17.90
CA ALA A 198 -18.76 -0.72 18.35
C ALA A 198 -18.53 -1.90 17.39
N CYS A 199 -17.32 -1.97 16.84
CA CYS A 199 -16.90 -3.07 15.99
C CYS A 199 -15.91 -3.99 16.71
N SER A 200 -15.86 -5.26 16.32
CA SER A 200 -14.83 -6.20 16.77
C SER A 200 -13.88 -6.44 15.60
N PRO A 201 -12.91 -5.53 15.36
CA PRO A 201 -12.16 -5.54 14.13
C PRO A 201 -11.27 -6.77 14.04
N THR A 202 -11.24 -7.33 12.83
CA THR A 202 -10.40 -8.50 12.57
C THR A 202 -8.92 -8.13 12.48
N ILE A 203 -8.59 -6.87 12.19
CA ILE A 203 -7.22 -6.34 12.20
C ILE A 203 -7.09 -5.33 13.32
N SER A 204 -6.06 -5.45 14.16
CA SER A 204 -5.80 -4.47 15.22
C SER A 204 -4.57 -3.61 14.97
N GLU A 205 -3.68 -4.04 14.07
CA GLU A 205 -2.42 -3.35 13.81
C GLU A 205 -1.89 -3.69 12.42
N ILE A 206 -1.32 -2.68 11.76
CA ILE A 206 -0.55 -2.83 10.52
C ILE A 206 0.79 -2.14 10.74
N ARG A 207 1.88 -2.83 10.45
CA ARG A 207 3.23 -2.23 10.46
C ARG A 207 3.87 -2.38 9.10
N THR A 208 4.59 -1.37 8.64
CA THR A 208 5.42 -1.48 7.43
C THR A 208 6.77 -0.80 7.67
N ILE A 209 7.73 -1.10 6.81
CA ILE A 209 9.00 -0.38 6.76
C ILE A 209 8.89 0.60 5.59
N GLY A 210 8.77 1.88 5.93
CA GLY A 210 8.74 2.97 4.97
C GLY A 210 10.10 3.22 4.32
N ALA A 211 10.11 4.18 3.39
CA ALA A 211 11.34 4.64 2.75
C ALA A 211 12.36 5.09 3.81
N GLY A 212 13.62 4.68 3.65
CA GLY A 212 14.69 5.01 4.61
C GLY A 212 14.70 4.18 5.90
N GLY A 213 13.85 3.15 6.01
CA GLY A 213 13.92 2.17 7.11
C GLY A 213 13.10 2.57 8.34
N GLN A 214 12.31 3.63 8.22
CA GLN A 214 11.40 4.06 9.27
C GLN A 214 10.25 3.07 9.39
N THR A 215 9.99 2.59 10.60
CA THR A 215 8.79 1.80 10.87
C THR A 215 7.58 2.72 10.85
N ILE A 216 6.58 2.36 10.05
CA ILE A 216 5.26 2.96 10.07
C ILE A 216 4.37 1.99 10.83
N ASP A 217 4.01 2.37 12.05
CA ASP A 217 3.04 1.63 12.86
C ASP A 217 1.68 2.31 12.73
N TRP A 218 0.71 1.59 12.18
CA TRP A 218 -0.67 2.03 12.11
C TRP A 218 -1.53 1.16 13.03
N LYS A 219 -2.33 1.84 13.84
CA LYS A 219 -3.39 1.25 14.66
C LYS A 219 -4.66 2.04 14.37
N PRO A 220 -5.84 1.41 14.46
CA PRO A 220 -7.10 2.16 14.45
C PRO A 220 -7.03 3.29 15.49
N SER A 221 -7.23 4.53 15.04
CA SER A 221 -7.24 5.74 15.87
C SER A 221 -8.53 5.78 16.71
N PRO A 222 -8.58 6.49 17.85
CA PRO A 222 -9.34 6.05 18.98
C PRO A 222 -10.81 5.98 18.65
N SER A 223 -11.30 4.85 19.09
CA SER A 223 -12.59 4.62 19.64
C SER A 223 -13.47 5.77 20.08
N ASP A 224 -14.77 5.49 20.05
CA ASP A 224 -15.79 6.20 20.81
C ASP A 224 -15.36 6.48 22.27
N ALA A 225 -16.16 7.27 23.00
CA ALA A 225 -15.91 7.60 24.40
C ALA A 225 -15.72 6.37 25.34
N THR A 226 -15.93 5.15 24.85
CA THR A 226 -15.81 3.89 25.59
C THR A 226 -14.64 2.99 25.18
N GLY A 227 -13.81 3.37 24.21
CA GLY A 227 -12.65 2.55 23.84
C GLY A 227 -12.85 1.59 22.67
N ASN A 228 -14.01 1.56 22.00
CA ASN A 228 -14.26 0.74 20.80
C ASN A 228 -13.89 1.45 19.50
N ALA A 229 -13.03 0.85 18.66
CA ALA A 229 -12.68 1.40 17.34
C ALA A 229 -13.92 1.85 16.54
N THR A 230 -13.87 3.07 16.00
CA THR A 230 -14.92 3.62 15.13
C THR A 230 -14.67 3.23 13.67
N TRP A 231 -15.74 3.17 12.87
CA TRP A 231 -15.67 2.80 11.47
C TRP A 231 -16.51 3.78 10.62
N PRO A 232 -16.01 4.22 9.44
CA PRO A 232 -14.70 3.92 8.86
C PRO A 232 -13.56 4.68 9.57
N GLN A 233 -12.35 4.11 9.54
CA GLN A 233 -11.16 4.85 9.97
C GLN A 233 -10.80 5.90 8.92
N THR A 234 -10.60 7.14 9.36
CA THR A 234 -10.42 8.31 8.47
C THR A 234 -8.96 8.67 8.19
N TYR A 235 -8.01 8.04 8.87
CA TYR A 235 -6.58 8.37 8.73
C TYR A 235 -5.76 7.09 8.55
N GLY A 236 -5.07 7.00 7.41
CA GLY A 236 -4.12 5.94 7.10
C GLY A 236 -2.77 6.50 6.64
N ASN A 237 -1.72 5.70 6.81
CA ASN A 237 -0.43 5.94 6.19
C ASN A 237 -0.38 5.19 4.85
N GLN A 238 0.28 5.76 3.85
CA GLN A 238 0.47 5.07 2.57
C GLN A 238 1.54 3.98 2.73
N VAL A 239 1.19 2.73 2.43
CA VAL A 239 2.14 1.62 2.29
C VAL A 239 2.50 1.46 0.81
N PRO A 240 3.76 1.71 0.39
CA PRO A 240 4.16 1.49 -1.00
C PRO A 240 3.91 0.04 -1.42
N PHE A 241 3.42 -0.19 -2.64
CA PHE A 241 3.16 -1.57 -3.14
C PHE A 241 4.44 -2.41 -3.31
N THR A 242 5.61 -1.74 -3.30
CA THR A 242 6.94 -2.34 -3.29
C THR A 242 7.41 -2.72 -1.89
N SER A 243 6.75 -2.23 -0.84
CA SER A 243 6.99 -2.62 0.54
C SER A 243 6.15 -3.83 0.92
N GLY A 244 6.73 -4.74 1.69
CA GLY A 244 5.92 -5.69 2.45
C GLY A 244 5.32 -5.01 3.69
N MET A 245 4.40 -5.69 4.35
CA MET A 245 3.81 -5.24 5.60
C MET A 245 3.56 -6.39 6.56
N TRP A 246 3.51 -6.06 7.83
CA TRP A 246 3.03 -6.89 8.91
C TRP A 246 1.58 -6.54 9.20
N VAL A 247 0.69 -7.53 9.21
CA VAL A 247 -0.72 -7.37 9.53
C VAL A 247 -1.03 -8.27 10.72
N TYR A 248 -1.47 -7.67 11.84
CA TYR A 248 -1.94 -8.43 12.99
C TYR A 248 -3.43 -8.71 12.84
N ALA A 249 -3.79 -9.98 12.66
CA ALA A 249 -5.17 -10.43 12.59
C ALA A 249 -5.60 -11.09 13.91
N THR A 250 -6.77 -10.75 14.43
CA THR A 250 -7.32 -11.32 15.67
C THR A 250 -7.95 -12.71 15.47
N LYS A 251 -8.28 -13.06 14.21
CA LYS A 251 -8.76 -14.38 13.78
C LYS A 251 -8.32 -14.65 12.34
N ALA A 252 -8.41 -15.90 11.91
CA ALA A 252 -8.13 -16.27 10.53
C ALA A 252 -9.15 -15.61 9.58
N LEU A 253 -8.68 -15.10 8.43
CA LEU A 253 -9.54 -14.57 7.38
C LEU A 253 -8.89 -14.66 5.99
N THR A 254 -9.73 -14.57 4.96
CA THR A 254 -9.30 -14.37 3.58
C THR A 254 -9.55 -12.92 3.20
N TRP A 255 -8.50 -12.21 2.81
CA TRP A 255 -8.58 -10.82 2.34
C TRP A 255 -8.35 -10.78 0.84
N THR A 256 -9.29 -10.23 0.07
CA THR A 256 -9.03 -9.90 -1.33
C THR A 256 -8.73 -8.41 -1.43
N VAL A 257 -7.53 -8.07 -1.88
CA VAL A 257 -7.15 -6.65 -2.00
C VAL A 257 -8.10 -5.96 -2.95
N GLN A 258 -8.83 -4.94 -2.47
CA GLN A 258 -9.75 -4.18 -3.29
C GLN A 258 -9.09 -2.89 -3.80
N GLY A 259 -9.48 -2.47 -4.99
CA GLY A 259 -9.00 -1.27 -5.67
C GLY A 259 -9.26 -1.34 -7.15
N SER A 260 -9.43 -0.20 -7.82
CA SER A 260 -9.51 -0.16 -9.28
C SER A 260 -8.22 -0.75 -9.86
N GLN A 261 -8.36 -1.75 -10.73
CA GLN A 261 -7.23 -2.29 -11.49
C GLN A 261 -6.53 -1.14 -12.20
N CYS A 262 -5.20 -1.14 -12.12
CA CYS A 262 -4.43 -0.42 -13.12
C CYS A 262 -4.68 -1.07 -14.47
N GLN A 263 -5.40 -0.39 -15.36
CA GLN A 263 -5.76 -0.98 -16.66
C GLN A 263 -4.53 -1.03 -17.56
N THR A 264 -3.69 0.00 -17.51
CA THR A 264 -2.41 0.05 -18.22
C THR A 264 -1.33 0.78 -17.42
N VAL A 265 -0.11 0.26 -17.43
CA VAL A 265 1.07 0.97 -16.94
C VAL A 265 1.88 1.44 -18.14
N ASP A 266 2.05 2.74 -18.29
CA ASP A 266 2.84 3.28 -19.40
C ASP A 266 4.36 3.12 -19.18
N SER A 267 5.16 3.52 -20.16
CA SER A 267 6.62 3.40 -20.10
C SER A 267 7.27 4.23 -18.98
N SER A 268 6.55 5.20 -18.41
CA SER A 268 7.00 6.01 -17.27
C SER A 268 6.66 5.38 -15.92
N GLY A 269 5.89 4.28 -15.92
CA GLY A 269 5.39 3.61 -14.73
C GLY A 269 4.01 4.13 -14.28
N VAL A 270 3.45 5.13 -14.97
CA VAL A 270 2.16 5.73 -14.58
C VAL A 270 1.03 4.76 -14.88
N CYS A 271 0.13 4.65 -13.91
CA CYS A 271 -1.05 3.82 -14.00
C CYS A 271 -2.20 4.62 -14.61
N HIS A 272 -2.81 4.08 -15.67
CA HIS A 272 -4.00 4.59 -16.37
C HIS A 272 -5.15 3.58 -16.32
#